data_AF-A0A0G1YKV0-F1
#
_entry.id   AF-A0A0G1YKV0-F1
#
_cell.length_a   1.000
_cell.length_b   1.000
_cell.length_c   1.000
_cell.angle_alpha   90.00
_cell.angle_beta   90.00
_cell.angle_gamma   90.00
#
_symmetry.space_group_name_H-M   'P 1'
#
loop_
_entity.id
_entity.type
_entity.pdbx_description
1 polymer ?
#
loop_
_entity_poly.entity_id
_entity_poly.type
_entity_poly.pdbx_seq_one_letter_code
_entity_poly.pdbx_strand_id
1 'polypeptide(L)'
;MSLWVERPRYDRETRTISFSGIIPGGFLGTGQLLKLTLKAEAAGSAALSFDRTRTTVYQNGPDGTPEPTTLRSLMLNAEAGTVVTVTPIVDIEPPEKFVPVVTRDPQLYEGAWTLIFATQDKGSGIAYYEVSESPVRMIDPTKLSWTKAESPYRLLGEEPAKYIYVRAVDEQGNIRTELYTQAHPLSWLLGLALGILILALILLVLQLLRKKRRHASP
;
A
#
# COMPACT_ATOMS: atom_id res chain seq x y z
N MET A 1 10.18 -3.65 -3.71
CA MET A 1 8.75 -3.86 -3.41
C MET A 1 8.21 -4.85 -4.42
N SER A 2 7.86 -6.05 -4.00
CA SER A 2 7.14 -7.02 -4.83
C SER A 2 5.65 -6.90 -4.55
N LEU A 3 4.84 -6.91 -5.60
CA LEU A 3 3.39 -7.02 -5.52
C LEU A 3 3.04 -8.49 -5.74
N TRP A 4 2.39 -9.14 -4.78
CA TRP A 4 1.96 -10.53 -4.91
C TRP A 4 0.66 -10.61 -5.70
N VAL A 5 0.64 -11.42 -6.75
CA VAL A 5 -0.58 -11.88 -7.42
C VAL A 5 -1.17 -13.06 -6.62
N GLU A 6 -0.29 -13.94 -6.14
CA GLU A 6 -0.61 -15.03 -5.23
C GLU A 6 0.39 -14.99 -4.07
N ARG A 7 -0.12 -14.75 -2.86
CA ARG A 7 0.73 -14.70 -1.66
C ARG A 7 1.37 -16.07 -1.39
N PRO A 8 2.58 -16.10 -0.82
CA PRO A 8 3.20 -17.34 -0.38
C PRO A 8 2.29 -18.13 0.56
N ARG A 9 1.97 -19.37 0.16
CA ARG A 9 1.27 -20.34 1.02
C ARG A 9 2.05 -21.63 1.09
N TYR A 10 1.94 -22.31 2.23
CA TYR A 10 2.47 -23.65 2.41
C TYR A 10 1.33 -24.68 2.45
N ASP A 11 1.40 -25.66 1.56
CA ASP A 11 0.54 -26.84 1.57
C ASP A 11 1.26 -27.99 2.30
N ARG A 12 0.65 -28.47 3.39
CA ARG A 12 1.21 -29.54 4.22
C ARG A 12 1.13 -30.91 3.57
N GLU A 13 0.10 -31.17 2.75
CA GLU A 13 -0.11 -32.46 2.10
C GLU A 13 0.91 -32.66 0.98
N THR A 14 1.06 -31.66 0.11
CA THR A 14 1.99 -31.71 -1.01
C THR A 14 3.40 -31.22 -0.64
N ARG A 15 3.59 -30.72 0.59
CA ARG A 15 4.83 -30.12 1.11
C ARG A 15 5.40 -29.05 0.18
N THR A 16 4.51 -28.31 -0.48
CA THR A 16 4.87 -27.32 -1.51
C THR A 16 4.59 -25.92 -1.01
N ILE A 17 5.50 -24.99 -1.30
CA ILE A 17 5.29 -23.55 -1.13
C ILE A 17 4.97 -22.97 -2.51
N SER A 18 3.85 -22.26 -2.63
CA SER A 18 3.41 -21.64 -3.89
C SER A 18 3.23 -20.14 -3.71
N PHE A 19 3.71 -19.37 -4.69
CA PHE A 19 3.59 -17.90 -4.74
C PHE A 19 3.74 -17.41 -6.18
N SER A 20 3.18 -16.22 -6.46
CA SER A 20 3.42 -15.49 -7.71
C SER A 20 3.33 -13.98 -7.47
N GLY A 21 4.15 -13.21 -8.18
CA GLY A 21 4.19 -11.77 -7.98
C GLY A 21 4.96 -11.04 -9.07
N ILE A 22 4.87 -9.72 -9.04
CA ILE A 22 5.54 -8.80 -9.95
C ILE A 22 6.43 -7.83 -9.18
N ILE A 23 7.47 -7.32 -9.83
CA ILE A 23 8.27 -6.20 -9.32
C ILE A 23 7.95 -5.00 -10.24
N PRO A 24 7.12 -4.05 -9.80
CA PRO A 24 6.79 -2.87 -10.62
C PRO A 24 8.06 -2.11 -11.02
N GLY A 25 8.19 -1.78 -12.31
CA GLY A 25 9.40 -1.16 -12.87
C GLY A 25 10.53 -2.15 -13.19
N GLY A 26 10.35 -3.43 -12.87
CA GLY A 26 11.31 -4.49 -13.14
C GLY A 26 12.41 -4.59 -12.10
N PHE A 27 13.38 -5.46 -12.37
CA PHE A 27 14.50 -5.71 -11.49
C PHE A 27 15.78 -5.90 -12.31
N LEU A 28 16.88 -5.32 -11.83
CA LEU A 28 18.21 -5.46 -12.41
C LEU A 28 19.23 -5.70 -11.29
N GLY A 29 20.05 -6.75 -11.41
CA GLY A 29 21.13 -7.06 -10.46
C GLY A 29 20.87 -8.30 -9.61
N THR A 30 21.29 -8.27 -8.34
CA THR A 30 21.14 -9.38 -7.37
C THR A 30 20.27 -8.93 -6.21
N GLY A 31 19.29 -9.75 -5.84
CA GLY A 31 18.29 -9.40 -4.84
C GLY A 31 17.61 -10.62 -4.25
N GLN A 32 17.04 -10.45 -3.06
CA GLN A 32 16.27 -11.48 -2.39
C GLN A 32 14.80 -11.42 -2.85
N LEU A 33 14.28 -12.52 -3.37
CA LEU A 33 12.88 -12.63 -3.80
C LEU A 33 11.97 -13.10 -2.67
N LEU A 34 12.45 -14.03 -1.84
CA LEU A 34 11.68 -14.65 -0.76
C LEU A 34 12.61 -14.96 0.42
N LYS A 35 12.10 -14.74 1.63
CA LYS A 35 12.70 -15.23 2.87
C LYS A 35 11.79 -16.29 3.46
N LEU A 36 12.36 -17.44 3.78
CA LEU A 36 11.64 -18.54 4.42
C LEU A 36 12.25 -18.80 5.79
N THR A 37 11.40 -18.87 6.80
CA THR A 37 11.78 -19.28 8.16
C THR A 37 11.27 -20.70 8.37
N LEU A 38 12.20 -21.63 8.62
CA LEU A 38 11.90 -23.06 8.78
C LEU A 38 12.23 -23.50 10.20
N LYS A 39 11.40 -24.37 10.77
CA LYS A 39 11.64 -25.02 12.06
C LYS A 39 11.84 -26.51 11.82
N ALA A 40 12.99 -27.04 12.21
CA ALA A 40 13.24 -28.48 12.18
C ALA A 40 12.53 -29.16 13.36
N GLU A 41 11.77 -30.23 13.09
CA GLU A 41 11.08 -31.02 14.12
C GLU A 41 11.90 -32.25 14.57
N ALA A 42 12.81 -32.72 13.72
CA ALA A 42 13.69 -33.85 13.99
C ALA A 42 15.02 -33.67 13.25
N ALA A 43 16.05 -34.39 13.71
CA ALA A 43 17.31 -34.49 12.99
C ALA A 43 17.12 -35.20 11.65
N GLY A 44 17.87 -34.79 10.64
CA GLY A 44 17.81 -35.36 9.29
C GLY A 44 18.17 -34.34 8.21
N SER A 45 18.05 -34.78 6.97
CA SER A 45 18.31 -33.93 5.80
C SER A 45 17.02 -33.65 5.04
N ALA A 46 16.87 -32.42 4.58
CA ALA A 46 15.76 -31.99 3.72
C ALA A 46 16.32 -31.22 2.52
N ALA A 47 15.74 -31.43 1.34
CA ALA A 47 16.06 -30.66 0.15
C ALA A 47 14.97 -29.61 -0.08
N LEU A 48 15.35 -28.35 -0.19
CA LEU A 48 14.51 -27.31 -0.75
C LEU A 48 14.83 -27.19 -2.23
N SER A 49 13.88 -27.52 -3.09
CA SER A 49 14.05 -27.47 -4.54
C SER A 49 12.89 -26.77 -5.23
N PHE A 50 13.16 -26.26 -6.42
CA PHE A 50 12.15 -25.67 -7.28
C PHE A 50 11.55 -26.72 -8.19
N ASP A 51 10.25 -26.62 -8.44
CA ASP A 51 9.59 -27.39 -9.49
C ASP A 51 9.95 -26.80 -10.84
N ARG A 52 10.76 -27.51 -11.63
CA ARG A 52 11.25 -27.03 -12.93
C ARG A 52 10.16 -26.82 -13.97
N THR A 53 8.99 -27.46 -13.80
CA THR A 53 7.88 -27.35 -14.75
C THR A 53 6.93 -26.21 -14.40
N ARG A 54 6.90 -25.81 -13.13
CA ARG A 54 5.99 -24.77 -12.62
C ARG A 54 6.69 -23.47 -12.24
N THR A 55 8.02 -23.44 -12.19
CA THR A 55 8.78 -22.23 -11.87
C THR A 55 9.10 -21.48 -13.15
N THR A 56 8.48 -20.32 -13.32
CA THR A 56 8.71 -19.42 -14.46
C THR A 56 9.00 -18.00 -14.00
N VAL A 57 9.77 -17.27 -14.78
CA VAL A 57 10.05 -15.84 -14.59
C VAL A 57 9.79 -15.16 -15.93
N TYR A 58 9.29 -13.93 -15.88
CA TYR A 58 8.97 -13.14 -17.07
C TYR A 58 9.68 -11.79 -17.00
N GLN A 59 10.10 -11.29 -18.16
CA GLN A 59 10.64 -9.95 -18.29
C GLN A 59 9.56 -8.91 -17.98
N ASN A 60 9.97 -7.79 -17.37
CA ASN A 60 9.08 -6.65 -17.16
C ASN A 60 8.90 -5.87 -18.47
N GLY A 61 7.96 -6.32 -19.30
CA GLY A 61 7.58 -5.71 -20.57
C GLY A 61 6.11 -5.97 -20.90
N PRO A 62 5.55 -5.25 -21.90
CA PRO A 62 4.12 -5.33 -22.23
C PRO A 62 3.67 -6.74 -22.65
N ASP A 63 4.58 -7.52 -23.26
CA ASP A 63 4.27 -8.83 -23.82
C ASP A 63 4.53 -9.99 -22.84
N GLY A 64 5.08 -9.70 -21.65
CA GLY A 64 5.37 -10.71 -20.63
C GLY A 64 6.24 -11.86 -21.14
N THR A 65 7.35 -11.55 -21.82
CA THR A 65 8.24 -12.57 -22.41
C THR A 65 8.87 -13.46 -21.32
N PRO A 66 8.82 -14.80 -21.44
CA PRO A 66 9.50 -15.70 -20.50
C PRO A 66 11.02 -15.48 -20.47
N GLU A 67 11.60 -15.46 -19.27
CA GLU A 67 13.04 -15.35 -19.04
C GLU A 67 13.62 -16.72 -18.62
N PRO A 68 14.69 -17.22 -19.25
CA PRO A 68 15.33 -18.47 -18.85
C PRO A 68 15.84 -18.42 -17.40
N THR A 69 15.51 -19.45 -16.61
CA THR A 69 15.92 -19.55 -15.20
C THR A 69 16.94 -20.66 -14.98
N THR A 70 17.93 -20.41 -14.11
CA THR A 70 18.77 -21.47 -13.54
C THR A 70 18.35 -21.75 -12.11
N LEU A 71 17.77 -22.92 -11.88
CA LEU A 71 17.23 -23.32 -10.57
C LEU A 71 18.22 -24.22 -9.83
N ARG A 72 18.53 -23.87 -8.57
CA ARG A 72 19.41 -24.65 -7.70
C ARG A 72 18.65 -25.14 -6.48
N SER A 73 18.92 -26.37 -6.08
CA SER A 73 18.40 -26.93 -4.83
C SER A 73 19.33 -26.60 -3.67
N LEU A 74 18.74 -26.42 -2.49
CA LEU A 74 19.46 -26.23 -1.23
C LEU A 74 19.25 -27.47 -0.36
N MET A 75 20.35 -28.09 0.08
CA MET A 75 20.31 -29.15 1.09
C MET A 75 20.40 -28.53 2.47
N LEU A 76 19.43 -28.84 3.32
CA LEU A 76 19.37 -28.44 4.72
C LEU A 76 19.63 -29.69 5.58
N ASN A 77 20.60 -29.60 6.48
CA ASN A 77 20.88 -30.66 7.45
C ASN A 77 20.53 -30.14 8.83
N ALA A 78 19.58 -30.81 9.48
CA ALA A 78 19.21 -30.57 10.86
C ALA A 78 19.86 -31.62 11.74
N GLU A 79 20.57 -31.19 12.77
CA GLU A 79 21.12 -32.08 13.78
C GLU A 79 20.29 -31.95 15.06
N ALA A 80 20.38 -32.96 15.93
CA ALA A 80 19.74 -32.90 17.22
C ALA A 80 20.41 -31.81 18.06
N GLY A 81 19.78 -30.64 18.13
CA GLY A 81 20.17 -29.58 19.05
C GLY A 81 19.78 -29.94 20.48
N THR A 82 20.54 -29.44 21.46
CA THR A 82 19.97 -29.18 22.79
C THR A 82 18.85 -28.15 22.60
N VAL A 83 17.75 -28.26 23.35
CA VAL A 83 16.65 -27.28 23.28
C VAL A 83 17.21 -25.91 23.65
N VAL A 84 17.65 -25.15 22.66
CA VAL A 84 17.83 -23.72 22.80
C VAL A 84 16.41 -23.20 22.81
N THR A 85 15.97 -22.71 23.97
CA THR A 85 14.78 -21.88 24.03
C THR A 85 15.04 -20.71 23.08
N VAL A 86 14.55 -20.82 21.85
CA VAL A 86 14.55 -19.70 20.92
C VAL A 86 13.64 -18.68 21.59
N THR A 87 14.23 -17.66 22.22
CA THR A 87 13.46 -16.48 22.60
C THR A 87 12.81 -15.99 21.32
N PRO A 88 11.47 -16.02 21.20
CA PRO A 88 10.82 -15.50 20.02
C PRO A 88 11.29 -14.05 19.88
N ILE A 89 11.83 -13.71 18.71
CA ILE A 89 12.14 -12.32 18.40
C ILE A 89 10.77 -11.65 18.34
N VAL A 90 10.40 -10.95 19.42
CA VAL A 90 9.16 -10.21 19.50
C VAL A 90 9.33 -9.01 18.59
N ASP A 91 8.64 -9.04 17.46
CA ASP A 91 8.51 -7.89 16.60
C ASP A 91 7.54 -6.89 17.24
N ILE A 92 8.03 -5.68 17.47
CA ILE A 92 7.28 -4.55 18.02
C ILE A 92 7.20 -3.39 17.03
N GLU A 93 7.84 -3.53 15.86
CA GLU A 93 7.90 -2.47 14.87
C GLU A 93 6.67 -2.55 13.98
N PRO A 94 5.86 -1.48 13.88
CA PRO A 94 4.77 -1.46 12.92
C PRO A 94 5.29 -1.46 11.48
N PRO A 95 4.48 -1.95 10.52
CA PRO A 95 4.84 -1.95 9.10
C PRO A 95 5.40 -0.62 8.59
N GLU A 96 6.22 -0.70 7.53
CA GLU A 96 6.82 0.47 6.91
C GLU A 96 5.77 1.49 6.45
N LYS A 97 6.19 2.74 6.36
CA LYS A 97 5.33 3.81 5.85
C LYS A 97 5.02 3.57 4.37
N PHE A 98 3.77 3.78 3.97
CA PHE A 98 3.34 3.62 2.58
C PHE A 98 2.38 4.74 2.15
N VAL A 99 2.01 4.77 0.87
CA VAL A 99 1.08 5.76 0.32
C VAL A 99 -0.02 5.04 -0.43
N PRO A 100 -1.27 5.07 0.06
CA PRO A 100 -2.41 4.60 -0.70
C PRO A 100 -2.67 5.50 -1.91
N VAL A 101 -2.95 4.90 -3.06
CA VAL A 101 -3.19 5.60 -4.33
C VAL A 101 -4.59 5.27 -4.84
N VAL A 102 -5.40 6.29 -5.08
CA VAL A 102 -6.70 6.14 -5.75
C VAL A 102 -6.51 6.37 -7.24
N THR A 103 -6.98 5.43 -8.06
CA THR A 103 -6.93 5.46 -9.52
C THR A 103 -8.27 5.04 -10.13
N ARG A 104 -8.43 5.25 -11.43
CA ARG A 104 -9.54 4.76 -12.23
C ARG A 104 -8.99 4.23 -13.54
N ASP A 105 -9.09 2.93 -13.75
CA ASP A 105 -8.58 2.25 -14.94
C ASP A 105 -9.68 1.36 -15.53
N PRO A 106 -10.02 1.47 -16.83
CA PRO A 106 -11.02 0.61 -17.47
C PRO A 106 -10.75 -0.90 -17.32
N GLN A 107 -9.48 -1.30 -17.15
CA GLN A 107 -9.09 -2.70 -16.96
C GLN A 107 -9.29 -3.19 -15.52
N LEU A 108 -9.48 -2.28 -14.55
CA LEU A 108 -9.71 -2.62 -13.14
C LEU A 108 -11.16 -2.35 -12.78
N TYR A 109 -11.87 -3.40 -12.36
CA TYR A 109 -13.26 -3.31 -11.89
C TYR A 109 -14.19 -2.52 -12.83
N GLU A 110 -14.05 -2.73 -14.15
CA GLU A 110 -14.86 -2.08 -15.19
C GLU A 110 -14.79 -0.53 -15.13
N GLY A 111 -13.64 0.02 -14.74
CA GLY A 111 -13.45 1.46 -14.62
C GLY A 111 -14.04 2.05 -13.34
N ALA A 112 -14.33 1.25 -12.32
CA ALA A 112 -14.66 1.76 -10.99
C ALA A 112 -13.43 2.39 -10.32
N TRP A 113 -13.67 3.28 -9.35
CA TRP A 113 -12.58 3.82 -8.55
C TRP A 113 -11.92 2.72 -7.74
N THR A 114 -10.59 2.68 -7.82
CA THR A 114 -9.77 1.61 -7.28
C THR A 114 -8.69 2.19 -6.38
N LEU A 115 -8.55 1.62 -5.19
CA LEU A 115 -7.50 1.95 -4.23
C LEU A 115 -6.39 0.90 -4.31
N ILE A 116 -5.16 1.37 -4.51
CA ILE A 116 -3.96 0.54 -4.56
C ILE A 116 -3.10 0.89 -3.34
N PHE A 117 -2.66 -0.14 -2.63
CA PHE A 117 -1.79 0.00 -1.47
C PHE A 117 -0.90 -1.22 -1.30
N ALA A 118 0.31 -1.00 -0.80
CA ALA A 118 1.21 -2.05 -0.38
C ALA A 118 2.20 -1.49 0.62
N THR A 119 2.57 -2.29 1.61
CA THR A 119 3.70 -2.02 2.50
C THR A 119 4.49 -3.30 2.75
N GLN A 120 5.62 -3.17 3.43
CA GLN A 120 6.46 -4.26 3.86
C GLN A 120 6.64 -4.16 5.37
N ASP A 121 6.77 -5.32 6.02
CA ASP A 121 7.29 -5.41 7.37
C ASP A 121 8.56 -6.27 7.36
N LYS A 122 9.59 -5.82 8.08
CA LYS A 122 10.93 -6.43 8.08
C LYS A 122 11.10 -7.47 9.17
N GLY A 123 10.23 -7.48 10.18
CA GLY A 123 10.26 -8.44 11.27
C GLY A 123 9.43 -9.67 10.96
N SER A 124 8.14 -9.58 11.24
CA SER A 124 7.16 -10.66 11.21
C SER A 124 6.38 -10.80 9.89
N GLY A 125 6.38 -9.76 9.05
CA GLY A 125 5.66 -9.73 7.78
C GLY A 125 4.19 -9.27 7.92
N ILE A 126 3.50 -9.04 6.80
CA ILE A 126 2.13 -8.51 6.81
C ILE A 126 1.09 -9.63 6.90
N ALA A 127 0.25 -9.60 7.94
CA ALA A 127 -0.87 -10.52 8.09
C ALA A 127 -2.04 -10.13 7.18
N TYR A 128 -2.56 -8.90 7.31
CA TYR A 128 -3.70 -8.44 6.52
C TYR A 128 -3.80 -6.92 6.42
N TYR A 129 -4.68 -6.47 5.52
CA TYR A 129 -5.06 -5.08 5.38
C TYR A 129 -6.54 -4.87 5.68
N GLU A 130 -6.86 -3.66 6.12
CA GLU A 130 -8.23 -3.19 6.27
C GLU A 130 -8.37 -1.79 5.67
N VAL A 131 -9.54 -1.51 5.10
CA VAL A 131 -9.88 -0.21 4.52
C VAL A 131 -11.10 0.36 5.22
N SER A 132 -11.10 1.67 5.42
CA SER A 132 -12.27 2.44 5.84
C SER A 132 -12.45 3.66 4.95
N GLU A 133 -13.62 3.78 4.35
CA GLU A 133 -14.03 4.94 3.54
C GLU A 133 -14.90 5.86 4.40
N SER A 134 -14.51 7.14 4.53
CA SER A 134 -15.25 8.11 5.35
C SER A 134 -15.43 9.45 4.63
N PRO A 135 -16.65 10.02 4.63
CA PRO A 135 -16.88 11.37 4.10
C PRO A 135 -16.31 12.47 5.01
N VAL A 136 -16.06 12.17 6.29
CA VAL A 136 -15.60 13.13 7.30
C VAL A 136 -14.26 12.66 7.88
N ARG A 137 -13.36 13.61 8.15
CA ARG A 137 -12.07 13.30 8.78
C ARG A 137 -12.33 12.80 10.21
N MET A 138 -12.05 11.53 10.45
CA MET A 138 -12.06 10.95 11.78
C MET A 138 -10.67 11.07 12.39
N ILE A 139 -10.61 11.60 13.61
CA ILE A 139 -9.38 11.69 14.41
C ILE A 139 -9.23 10.42 15.26
N ASP A 140 -10.35 9.86 15.70
CA ASP A 140 -10.41 8.64 16.50
C ASP A 140 -10.61 7.40 15.59
N PRO A 141 -9.60 6.52 15.45
CA PRO A 141 -9.67 5.35 14.57
C PRO A 141 -10.69 4.30 15.01
N THR A 142 -11.15 4.33 16.27
CA THR A 142 -12.14 3.38 16.80
C THR A 142 -13.55 3.63 16.27
N LYS A 143 -13.80 4.83 15.74
CA LYS A 143 -15.09 5.23 15.14
C LYS A 143 -15.16 4.92 13.64
N LEU A 144 -14.05 4.46 13.05
CA LEU A 144 -14.01 4.06 11.65
C LEU A 144 -14.60 2.66 11.49
N SER A 145 -15.35 2.46 10.40
CA SER A 145 -15.86 1.16 10.01
C SER A 145 -14.84 0.47 9.11
N TRP A 146 -14.17 -0.54 9.63
CA TRP A 146 -13.07 -1.24 8.97
C TRP A 146 -13.55 -2.50 8.29
N THR A 147 -13.09 -2.72 7.06
CA THR A 147 -13.38 -3.94 6.30
C THR A 147 -12.06 -4.56 5.86
N LYS A 148 -11.88 -5.88 6.03
CA LYS A 148 -10.71 -6.58 5.47
C LYS A 148 -10.66 -6.38 3.96
N ALA A 149 -9.46 -6.07 3.47
CA ALA A 149 -9.26 -5.69 2.08
C ALA A 149 -7.97 -6.29 1.52
N GLU A 150 -7.96 -6.42 0.21
CA GLU A 150 -6.76 -6.75 -0.58
C GLU A 150 -6.57 -5.65 -1.62
N SER A 151 -5.33 -5.48 -2.09
CA SER A 151 -5.02 -4.53 -3.16
C SER A 151 -4.89 -5.29 -4.48
N PRO A 152 -5.46 -4.78 -5.60
CA PRO A 152 -6.29 -3.58 -5.69
C PRO A 152 -7.65 -3.73 -4.97
N TYR A 153 -8.17 -2.65 -4.40
CA TYR A 153 -9.46 -2.62 -3.69
C TYR A 153 -10.46 -1.76 -4.44
N ARG A 154 -11.64 -2.30 -4.75
CA ARG A 154 -12.74 -1.54 -5.37
C ARG A 154 -13.43 -0.66 -4.32
N LEU A 155 -13.46 0.65 -4.54
CA LEU A 155 -14.19 1.57 -3.66
C LEU A 155 -15.71 1.35 -3.78
N LEU A 156 -16.43 1.62 -2.69
CA LEU A 156 -17.87 1.34 -2.60
C LEU A 156 -18.72 2.37 -3.37
N GLY A 157 -18.29 3.64 -3.39
CA GLY A 157 -19.00 4.73 -4.04
C GLY A 157 -18.65 4.94 -5.52
N GLU A 158 -19.56 5.59 -6.25
CA GLU A 158 -19.32 6.11 -7.62
C GLU A 158 -18.24 7.21 -7.64
N GLU A 159 -17.99 7.86 -6.50
CA GLU A 159 -16.89 8.78 -6.27
C GLU A 159 -16.08 8.32 -5.05
N PRO A 160 -14.74 8.55 -5.02
CA PRO A 160 -13.92 8.23 -3.87
C PRO A 160 -14.37 9.02 -2.64
N ALA A 161 -14.41 8.37 -1.48
CA ALA A 161 -14.59 9.09 -0.24
C ALA A 161 -13.47 10.13 -0.02
N LYS A 162 -13.81 11.25 0.63
CA LYS A 162 -12.87 12.35 0.90
C LYS A 162 -11.69 11.90 1.75
N TYR A 163 -11.92 10.96 2.65
CA TYR A 163 -10.91 10.36 3.53
C TYR A 163 -10.99 8.84 3.41
N ILE A 164 -9.88 8.21 3.00
CA ILE A 164 -9.78 6.76 2.91
C ILE A 164 -8.60 6.33 3.77
N TYR A 165 -8.87 5.51 4.78
CA TYR A 165 -7.87 5.00 5.70
C TYR A 165 -7.51 3.58 5.31
N VAL A 166 -6.21 3.30 5.22
CA VAL A 166 -5.69 1.96 4.98
C VAL A 166 -4.86 1.54 6.17
N ARG A 167 -5.24 0.42 6.76
CA ARG A 167 -4.56 -0.17 7.90
C ARG A 167 -3.85 -1.45 7.46
N ALA A 168 -2.54 -1.51 7.68
CA ALA A 168 -1.74 -2.72 7.56
C ALA A 168 -1.46 -3.28 8.95
N VAL A 169 -1.71 -4.57 9.14
CA VAL A 169 -1.47 -5.30 10.39
C VAL A 169 -0.46 -6.40 10.12
N ASP A 170 0.61 -6.45 10.91
CA ASP A 170 1.61 -7.51 10.81
C ASP A 170 1.18 -8.80 11.54
N GLU A 171 1.98 -9.86 11.44
CA GLU A 171 1.72 -11.15 12.10
C GLU A 171 1.79 -11.09 13.63
N GLN A 172 2.33 -10.01 14.19
CA GLN A 172 2.46 -9.77 15.63
C GLN A 172 1.43 -8.78 16.18
N GLY A 173 0.55 -8.25 15.31
CA GLY A 173 -0.51 -7.33 15.65
C GLY A 173 -0.09 -5.85 15.69
N ASN A 174 1.12 -5.49 15.27
CA ASN A 174 1.50 -4.08 15.13
C ASN A 174 0.80 -3.47 13.91
N ILE A 175 0.43 -2.20 14.05
CA ILE A 175 -0.49 -1.53 13.13
C ILE A 175 0.16 -0.28 12.52
N ARG A 176 0.12 -0.18 11.19
CA ARG A 176 0.34 1.06 10.45
C ARG A 176 -0.95 1.51 9.80
N THR A 177 -1.35 2.76 10.00
CA THR A 177 -2.49 3.35 9.28
C THR A 177 -2.01 4.53 8.44
N GLU A 178 -2.36 4.53 7.16
CA GLU A 178 -2.10 5.62 6.23
C GLU A 178 -3.42 6.20 5.72
N LEU A 179 -3.40 7.51 5.46
CA LEU A 179 -4.57 8.26 5.03
C LEU A 179 -4.39 8.76 3.61
N TYR A 180 -5.30 8.38 2.73
CA TYR A 180 -5.54 9.08 1.49
C TYR A 180 -6.53 10.22 1.71
N THR A 181 -6.20 11.40 1.19
CA THR A 181 -7.13 12.53 1.10
C THR A 181 -7.22 12.98 -0.34
N GLN A 182 -8.42 13.20 -0.83
CA GLN A 182 -8.62 13.81 -2.15
C GLN A 182 -8.08 15.24 -2.10
N ALA A 183 -6.98 15.50 -2.83
CA ALA A 183 -6.44 16.85 -2.96
C ALA A 183 -7.39 17.67 -3.84
N HIS A 184 -7.82 18.84 -3.37
CA HIS A 184 -8.48 19.84 -4.22
C HIS A 184 -7.43 20.85 -4.69
N PRO A 185 -6.91 20.75 -5.93
CA PRO A 185 -5.81 21.59 -6.40
C PRO A 185 -6.14 23.11 -6.48
N LEU A 186 -7.41 23.53 -6.32
CA LEU A 186 -7.85 24.92 -6.53
C LEU A 186 -8.27 25.71 -5.27
N SER A 187 -8.12 25.18 -4.06
CA SER A 187 -8.58 25.89 -2.84
C SER A 187 -7.88 27.24 -2.60
N TRP A 188 -6.60 27.37 -2.99
CA TRP A 188 -5.84 28.61 -2.87
C TRP A 188 -6.28 29.70 -3.88
N LEU A 189 -6.76 29.31 -5.07
CA LEU A 189 -7.25 30.24 -6.09
C LEU A 189 -8.57 30.91 -5.67
N LEU A 190 -9.45 30.19 -4.98
CA LEU A 190 -10.66 30.75 -4.37
C LEU A 190 -10.33 31.85 -3.35
N GLY A 191 -9.28 31.65 -2.53
CA GLY A 191 -8.80 32.66 -1.59
C GLY A 191 -8.30 33.93 -2.28
N LEU A 192 -7.55 33.79 -3.38
CA LEU A 192 -7.10 34.93 -4.20
C LEU A 192 -8.26 35.66 -4.85
N ALA A 193 -9.24 34.95 -5.40
CA ALA A 193 -10.43 35.55 -6.01
C ALA A 193 -11.23 36.38 -4.99
N LEU A 194 -11.43 35.86 -3.77
CA LEU A 194 -12.05 36.60 -2.66
C LEU A 194 -11.21 37.83 -2.26
N GLY A 195 -9.89 37.70 -2.18
CA GLY A 195 -8.99 38.82 -1.89
C GLY A 195 -9.07 39.95 -2.94
N ILE A 196 -9.09 39.59 -4.22
CA ILE A 196 -9.26 40.54 -5.34
C ILE A 196 -10.62 41.23 -5.26
N LEU A 197 -11.69 40.47 -4.97
CA LEU A 197 -13.05 41.01 -4.88
C LEU A 197 -13.20 41.98 -3.71
N ILE A 198 -12.60 41.68 -2.56
CA ILE A 198 -12.54 42.58 -1.39
C ILE A 198 -11.75 43.86 -1.73
N LEU A 199 -10.59 43.73 -2.39
CA LEU A 199 -9.77 44.87 -2.80
C LEU A 199 -10.53 45.79 -3.78
N ALA A 200 -11.21 45.21 -4.77
CA ALA A 200 -12.04 45.95 -5.71
C ALA A 200 -13.18 46.70 -5.01
N LEU A 201 -13.83 46.08 -4.02
CA LEU A 201 -14.88 46.71 -3.22
C LEU A 201 -14.34 47.88 -2.39
N ILE A 202 -13.16 47.73 -1.77
CA ILE A 202 -12.50 48.81 -1.01
C ILE A 202 -12.20 49.99 -1.96
N LEU A 203 -11.62 49.72 -3.13
CA LEU A 203 -11.31 50.77 -4.11
C LEU A 203 -12.58 51.48 -4.60
N LEU A 204 -13.65 50.74 -4.86
CA LEU A 204 -14.96 51.28 -5.23
C LEU A 204 -15.50 52.22 -4.13
N VAL A 205 -15.51 51.76 -2.88
CA VAL A 205 -15.95 52.58 -1.74
C VAL A 205 -15.10 53.84 -1.60
N LEU A 206 -13.78 53.73 -1.72
CA LEU A 206 -12.87 54.89 -1.67
C LEU A 206 -13.14 55.88 -2.82
N GLN A 207 -13.45 55.40 -4.03
CA GLN A 207 -13.83 56.26 -5.16
C GLN A 207 -15.15 57.00 -4.89
N LEU A 208 -16.16 56.31 -4.36
CA LEU A 208 -17.46 56.90 -4.01
C LEU A 208 -17.32 57.96 -2.91
N LEU A 209 -16.50 57.70 -1.88
CA LEU A 209 -16.21 58.66 -0.82
C LEU A 209 -15.45 59.90 -1.33
N ARG A 210 -14.50 59.72 -2.24
CA ARG A 210 -13.78 60.84 -2.90
C ARG A 210 -14.71 61.69 -3.77
N LYS A 211 -15.64 61.07 -4.50
CA LYS A 211 -16.63 61.78 -5.32
C LYS A 211 -17.59 62.61 -4.45
N LYS A 212 -18.03 62.06 -3.31
CA LYS A 212 -18.90 62.79 -2.36
C LYS A 212 -18.21 64.00 -1.73
N ARG A 213 -16.91 63.91 -1.42
CA ARG A 213 -16.12 65.05 -0.89
C ARG A 213 -15.92 66.18 -1.91
N ARG A 214 -15.76 65.86 -3.20
CA ARG A 214 -15.62 66.86 -4.27
C ARG A 214 -16.90 67.66 -4.56
N HIS A 215 -18.07 67.14 -4.23
CA HIS A 215 -19.35 67.85 -4.36
C HIS A 215 -19.80 68.56 -3.07
N ALA A 216 -19.00 68.51 -2.00
CA ALA A 216 -19.29 69.14 -0.72
C ALA A 216 -18.35 70.33 -0.40
N SER A 217 -17.52 70.75 -1.36
CA SER A 217 -16.74 71.99 -1.29
C SER A 217 -17.46 73.06 -2.13
N PRO A 218 -17.94 74.17 -1.53
CA PRO A 218 -18.47 75.32 -2.25
C PRO A 218 -17.38 76.08 -3.01
#